data_AF-A0A3M2AXP0-F1
#
_entry.id   AF-A0A3M2AXP0-F1
#
_cell.length_a   1.000
_cell.length_b   1.000
_cell.length_c   1.000
_cell.angle_alpha   90.00
_cell.angle_beta   90.00
_cell.angle_gamma   90.00
#
_symmetry.space_group_name_H-M   'P 1'
#
loop_
_entity.id
_entity.type
_entity.pdbx_description
1 polymer ?
#
loop_
_entity_poly.entity_id
_entity_poly.type
_entity_poly.pdbx_seq_one_letter_code
_entity_poly.pdbx_strand_id
1 'polypeptide(L)'
;MRLPSIVAREIVETVLRGEDYRPAILHLIDTQFLSRVVDFFKAVVDAKLSGNAITSDWYRTYMLQAGLPKEEIATRSGLNLKTITNARHTQR
;
A
#
# COMPACT_ATOMS: atom_id res chain seq x y z
N MET A 1 -6.45 -3.81 -3.34
CA MET A 1 -7.30 -2.70 -2.86
C MET A 1 -8.74 -3.18 -2.81
N ARG A 2 -9.40 -3.09 -1.65
CA ARG A 2 -10.84 -3.35 -1.53
C ARG A 2 -11.56 -2.01 -1.58
N LEU A 3 -12.47 -1.84 -2.53
CA LEU A 3 -13.27 -0.61 -2.63
C LEU A 3 -14.47 -0.70 -1.70
N PRO A 4 -14.65 0.23 -0.74
CA PRO A 4 -15.88 0.30 0.03
C PRO A 4 -17.06 0.57 -0.90
N SER A 5 -18.22 -0.04 -0.65
CA SER A 5 -19.41 0.10 -1.50
C SER A 5 -19.88 1.55 -1.63
N ILE A 6 -19.71 2.37 -0.58
CA ILE A 6 -20.03 3.80 -0.59
C ILE A 6 -19.14 4.58 -1.57
N VAL A 7 -17.84 4.31 -1.56
CA VAL A 7 -16.86 4.94 -2.46
C VAL A 7 -17.06 4.44 -3.89
N ALA A 8 -17.42 3.17 -4.08
CA ALA A 8 -17.76 2.61 -5.39
C ALA A 8 -18.94 3.35 -6.02
N ARG A 9 -20.01 3.56 -5.23
CA ARG A 9 -21.18 4.28 -5.68
C ARG A 9 -20.83 5.72 -6.06
N GLU A 10 -20.09 6.42 -5.22
CA GLU A 10 -19.64 7.80 -5.49
C GLU A 10 -18.87 7.88 -6.82
N ILE A 11 -17.87 7.02 -7.02
CA ILE A 11 -17.09 6.98 -8.28
C ILE A 11 -17.99 6.73 -9.49
N VAL A 12 -18.93 5.76 -9.39
CA VAL A 12 -19.84 5.46 -10.50
C VAL A 12 -20.74 6.65 -10.81
N GLU A 13 -21.28 7.32 -9.79
CA GLU A 13 -22.12 8.51 -9.97
C GLU A 13 -21.34 9.66 -10.61
N THR A 14 -20.11 9.94 -10.16
CA THR A 14 -19.22 10.95 -10.73
C THR A 14 -18.90 10.66 -12.20
N VAL A 15 -18.61 9.40 -12.54
CA VAL A 15 -18.38 8.96 -13.93
C VAL A 15 -19.63 9.16 -14.78
N LEU A 16 -20.82 8.77 -14.29
CA LEU A 16 -22.08 8.93 -15.02
C LEU A 16 -22.45 10.40 -15.27
N ARG A 17 -21.98 11.32 -14.41
CA ARG A 17 -22.14 12.77 -14.57
C ARG A 17 -21.09 13.41 -15.49
N GLY A 18 -20.10 12.65 -15.95
CA GLY A 18 -18.97 13.17 -16.73
C GLY A 18 -17.97 14.00 -15.91
N GLU A 19 -18.01 13.85 -14.59
CA GLU A 19 -17.14 14.54 -13.65
C GLU A 19 -15.84 13.75 -13.40
N ASP A 20 -14.82 14.43 -12.85
CA ASP A 20 -13.54 13.80 -12.54
C ASP A 20 -13.61 12.99 -11.24
N TYR A 21 -13.59 11.66 -11.35
CA TYR A 21 -13.59 10.72 -10.23
C TYR A 21 -12.20 10.46 -9.63
N ARG A 22 -11.11 10.93 -10.26
CA ARG A 22 -9.74 10.67 -9.82
C ARG A 22 -9.44 11.15 -8.39
N PRO A 23 -9.98 12.29 -7.89
CA PRO A 23 -9.77 12.69 -6.51
C PRO A 23 -10.24 11.65 -5.48
N ALA A 24 -11.40 11.01 -5.71
CA ALA A 24 -11.91 9.97 -4.83
C ALA A 24 -10.99 8.73 -4.80
N ILE A 25 -10.44 8.35 -5.96
CA ILE A 25 -9.45 7.27 -6.07
C ILE A 25 -8.16 7.62 -5.33
N LEU A 26 -7.65 8.85 -5.49
CA LEU A 26 -6.44 9.31 -4.80
C LEU A 26 -6.62 9.27 -3.29
N HIS A 27 -7.73 9.81 -2.79
CA HIS A 27 -8.05 9.78 -1.37
C HIS A 27 -8.10 8.34 -0.81
N LEU A 28 -8.68 7.40 -1.57
CA LEU A 28 -8.72 5.99 -1.19
C LEU A 28 -7.32 5.35 -1.16
N ILE A 29 -6.43 5.72 -2.09
CA ILE A 29 -5.03 5.26 -2.10
C ILE A 29 -4.30 5.82 -0.87
N ASP A 30 -4.43 7.12 -0.60
CA ASP A 30 -3.76 7.79 0.52
C ASP A 30 -4.20 7.22 1.87
N THR A 31 -5.50 6.95 2.03
CA THR A 31 -6.05 6.36 3.25
C THR A 31 -5.51 4.95 3.49
N GLN A 32 -5.44 4.11 2.44
CA GLN A 32 -4.87 2.77 2.55
C GLN A 32 -3.37 2.82 2.87
N PHE A 33 -2.64 3.73 2.23
CA PHE A 33 -1.22 3.91 2.48
C PHE A 33 -0.98 4.35 3.94
N LEU A 34 -1.72 5.34 4.42
CA LEU A 34 -1.61 5.82 5.79
C LEU A 34 -1.90 4.71 6.81
N SER A 35 -2.97 3.93 6.61
CA SER A 35 -3.26 2.77 7.46
C SER A 35 -2.08 1.79 7.50
N ARG A 36 -1.45 1.52 6.34
CA ARG A 36 -0.30 0.62 6.26
C ARG A 36 0.92 1.16 6.99
N VAL A 37 1.17 2.47 6.89
CA VAL A 37 2.26 3.16 7.59
C VAL A 37 2.06 3.07 9.10
N VAL A 38 0.83 3.28 9.59
CA VAL A 38 0.50 3.13 11.01
C VAL A 38 0.76 1.71 11.50
N ASP A 39 0.35 0.68 10.75
CA ASP A 39 0.58 -0.71 11.12
C ASP A 39 2.07 -1.09 11.12
N PHE A 40 2.85 -0.52 10.21
CA PHE A 40 4.32 -0.64 10.25
C PHE A 40 4.92 -0.03 11.51
N PHE A 41 4.51 1.18 11.90
CA PHE A 41 5.01 1.79 13.13
C PHE A 41 4.63 1.00 14.39
N LYS A 42 3.42 0.45 14.45
CA LYS A 42 3.02 -0.45 15.55
C LYS A 42 3.97 -1.65 15.63
N ALA A 43 4.25 -2.32 14.52
CA ALA A 43 5.19 -3.46 14.51
C ALA A 43 6.61 -3.07 14.97
N VAL A 44 7.08 -1.86 14.61
CA VAL A 44 8.36 -1.32 15.09
C VAL A 44 8.34 -1.12 16.60
N VAL A 45 7.28 -0.51 17.13
CA VAL A 45 7.11 -0.29 18.57
C VAL A 45 7.05 -1.63 19.32
N ASP A 46 6.25 -2.59 18.84
CA ASP A 46 6.13 -3.92 19.44
C ASP A 46 7.47 -4.66 19.46
N ALA A 47 8.25 -4.57 18.38
CA ALA A 47 9.59 -5.15 18.33
C ALA A 47 10.52 -4.50 19.37
N LYS A 48 10.49 -3.17 19.53
CA LYS A 48 11.29 -2.46 20.54
C LYS A 48 10.88 -2.84 21.96
N LEU A 49 9.58 -2.86 22.26
CA LEU A 49 9.06 -3.21 23.59
C LEU A 49 9.37 -4.66 23.96
N SER A 50 9.41 -5.57 22.98
CA SER A 50 9.75 -6.98 23.18
C SER A 50 11.26 -7.25 23.27
N GLY A 51 12.11 -6.20 23.19
CA GLY A 51 13.56 -6.36 23.19
C GLY A 51 14.15 -6.92 21.90
N ASN A 52 13.37 -6.99 20.82
CA ASN A 52 13.86 -7.48 19.53
C ASN A 52 14.77 -6.45 18.86
N ALA A 53 15.91 -6.91 18.33
CA ALA A 53 16.78 -6.07 17.52
C ALA A 53 16.13 -5.78 16.16
N ILE A 54 16.01 -4.49 15.82
CA ILE A 54 15.52 -4.06 14.51
C ILE A 54 16.71 -3.92 13.57
N THR A 55 17.05 -5.02 12.90
CA THR A 55 18.14 -5.11 11.93
C THR A 55 17.62 -4.97 10.49
N SER A 56 18.53 -4.94 9.52
CA SER A 56 18.15 -5.01 8.08
C SER A 56 17.31 -6.26 7.78
N ASP A 57 17.63 -7.40 8.40
CA ASP A 57 16.89 -8.65 8.20
C ASP A 57 15.48 -8.62 8.82
N TRP A 58 15.30 -7.87 9.92
CA TRP A 58 13.97 -7.62 10.48
C TRP A 58 13.09 -6.88 9.48
N TYR A 59 13.59 -5.80 8.88
CA TYR A 59 12.87 -5.06 7.85
C TYR A 59 12.59 -5.92 6.62
N ARG A 60 13.57 -6.70 6.17
CA ARG A 60 13.42 -7.63 5.06
C ARG A 60 12.30 -8.64 5.34
N THR A 61 12.26 -9.21 6.53
CA THR A 61 11.24 -10.18 6.93
C THR A 61 9.86 -9.54 7.00
N TYR A 62 9.74 -8.35 7.57
CA TYR A 62 8.46 -7.65 7.68
C TYR A 62 7.90 -7.20 6.32
N MET A 63 8.76 -6.66 5.46
CA MET A 63 8.38 -6.09 4.16
C MET A 63 8.28 -7.15 3.05
N LEU A 64 9.18 -8.14 3.03
CA LEU A 64 9.31 -9.15 1.97
C LEU A 64 8.94 -10.57 2.42
N GLN A 65 8.16 -10.70 3.50
CA GLN A 65 7.78 -11.96 4.13
C GLN A 65 7.51 -13.07 3.11
N ALA A 66 8.24 -14.18 3.23
CA ALA A 66 8.14 -15.30 2.31
C ALA A 66 6.70 -15.86 2.32
N GLY A 67 6.13 -16.05 1.13
CA GLY A 67 4.77 -16.58 0.93
C GLY A 67 3.69 -15.53 0.66
N LEU A 68 4.01 -14.24 0.74
CA LEU A 68 3.05 -13.19 0.34
C LEU A 68 2.94 -13.05 -1.19
N PRO A 69 1.76 -12.69 -1.71
CA PRO A 69 1.61 -12.28 -3.10
C PRO A 69 2.51 -11.08 -3.40
N LYS A 70 3.08 -11.04 -4.62
CA LYS A 70 3.96 -9.96 -5.08
C LYS A 70 3.32 -8.56 -4.99
N GLU A 71 2.00 -8.48 -5.17
CA GLU A 71 1.22 -7.25 -5.04
C GLU A 71 1.21 -6.75 -3.59
N GLU A 72 1.09 -7.67 -2.63
CA GLU A 72 1.12 -7.33 -1.21
C GLU A 72 2.53 -6.92 -0.81
N ILE A 73 3.57 -7.63 -1.27
CA ILE A 73 4.97 -7.25 -1.04
C ILE A 73 5.23 -5.82 -1.55
N ALA A 74 4.83 -5.52 -2.79
CA ALA A 74 4.97 -4.17 -3.34
C ALA A 74 4.29 -3.13 -2.45
N THR A 75 3.04 -3.40 -2.03
CA THR A 75 2.27 -2.50 -1.16
C THR A 75 2.94 -2.31 0.21
N ARG A 76 3.47 -3.39 0.82
CA ARG A 76 4.19 -3.33 2.09
C ARG A 76 5.47 -2.51 1.99
N SER A 77 6.12 -2.50 0.83
CA SER A 77 7.26 -1.65 0.51
C SER A 77 6.89 -0.22 0.09
N GLY A 78 5.61 0.16 0.16
CA GLY A 78 5.15 1.49 -0.25
C GLY A 78 5.15 1.72 -1.76
N LEU A 79 5.17 0.64 -2.55
CA LEU A 79 5.22 0.68 -4.01
C LEU A 79 3.98 0.04 -4.64
N ASN A 80 3.72 0.42 -5.89
CA ASN A 80 2.76 -0.26 -6.74
C ASN A 80 3.52 -1.15 -7.74
N LEU A 81 2.98 -2.32 -8.06
CA LEU A 81 3.54 -3.22 -9.06
C LEU A 81 3.73 -2.53 -10.42
N LYS A 82 2.80 -1.66 -10.84
CA LYS A 82 2.94 -0.85 -12.06
C LYS A 82 4.18 0.04 -12.02
N THR A 83 4.45 0.69 -10.88
CA THR A 83 5.63 1.53 -10.69
C THR A 83 6.92 0.72 -10.83
N ILE A 84 6.97 -0.46 -10.20
CA ILE A 84 8.12 -1.37 -10.29
C ILE A 84 8.32 -1.85 -11.73
N THR A 85 7.25 -2.26 -12.40
CA THR A 85 7.28 -2.70 -13.81
C THR A 85 7.79 -1.59 -14.72
N ASN A 86 7.25 -0.37 -14.58
CA ASN A 86 7.69 0.79 -15.36
C ASN A 86 9.17 1.08 -15.14
N ALA A 87 9.63 1.14 -13.88
CA ALA A 87 11.04 1.39 -13.56
C ALA A 87 11.99 0.33 -14.17
N ARG A 88 11.56 -0.94 -14.21
CA ARG A 88 12.32 -2.02 -14.87
C ARG A 88 12.38 -1.85 -16.39
N HIS A 89 11.31 -1.38 -17.01
CA HIS A 89 11.27 -1.14 -18.46
C HIS A 89 11.99 0.15 -18.88
N THR A 90 12.15 1.13 -18.00
CA THR A 90 12.93 2.36 -18.26
C THR A 90 14.44 2.10 -18.34
N GLN A 91 14.94 0.98 -17.80
CA GLN A 91 16.37 0.61 -17.87
C GLN A 91 16.73 -0.22 -19.11
N ARG A 92 15.90 -0.23 -20.16
CA ARG A 92 16.21 -0.83 -21.47
C ARG A 92 16.26 0.23 -22.56
#